data_AF-A0A183NMG8-F1
#
_entry.id   AF-A0A183NMG8-F1
#
_cell.length_a   1.000
_cell.length_b   1.000
_cell.length_c   1.000
_cell.angle_alpha   90.00
_cell.angle_beta   90.00
_cell.angle_gamma   90.00
#
_symmetry.space_group_name_H-M   'P 1'
#
loop_
_entity.id
_entity.type
_entity.pdbx_description
1 polymer ?
#
loop_
_entity_poly.entity_id
_entity_poly.type
_entity_poly.pdbx_seq_one_letter_code
_entity_poly.pdbx_strand_id
1 'polypeptide(L)'
;MYGWEFSDVTGRSVDSSLFANSVSMDSSGNLRLRDLVAPNRGNLPFKIRCTAVVSKRPSIPDEKPSSPKLYTSDYFGMDVRRSDGTSTRTGEEVDSKLIYLP
;
A
#
# COMPACT_ATOMS: atom_id res chain seq x y z
N MET A 1 16.05 3.95 6.90
CA MET A 1 14.64 4.32 7.13
C MET A 1 13.83 3.71 6.02
N TYR A 2 12.76 3.03 6.38
CA TYR A 2 11.82 2.41 5.44
C TYR A 2 10.54 3.25 5.45
N GLY A 3 9.85 3.30 4.32
CA GLY A 3 8.58 4.01 4.15
C GLY A 3 7.74 3.31 3.10
N TRP A 4 6.44 3.57 3.13
CA TRP A 4 5.47 2.99 2.21
C TRP A 4 4.60 4.08 1.62
N GLU A 5 4.43 4.05 0.31
CA GLU A 5 3.55 4.94 -0.42
C GLU A 5 2.57 4.13 -1.26
N PHE A 6 1.35 4.65 -1.39
CA PHE A 6 0.31 4.08 -2.24
C PHE A 6 -0.03 5.07 -3.34
N SER A 7 -0.19 4.58 -4.57
CA SER A 7 -0.68 5.39 -5.67
C SER A 7 -1.71 4.68 -6.52
N ASP A 8 -2.63 5.45 -7.10
CA ASP A 8 -3.63 4.95 -8.04
C ASP A 8 -3.07 4.82 -9.46
N VAL A 9 -3.87 4.29 -10.38
CA VAL A 9 -3.50 4.11 -11.80
C VAL A 9 -3.16 5.40 -12.54
N THR A 10 -3.57 6.56 -12.01
CA THR A 10 -3.24 7.88 -12.56
C THR A 10 -1.92 8.42 -12.00
N GLY A 11 -1.30 7.69 -11.07
CA GLY A 11 -0.06 8.07 -10.39
C GLY A 11 -0.28 8.99 -9.19
N ARG A 12 -1.52 9.25 -8.79
CA ARG A 12 -1.82 10.09 -7.63
C ARG A 12 -1.60 9.32 -6.34
N SER A 13 -1.03 9.98 -5.34
CA SER A 13 -0.92 9.41 -4.00
C SER A 13 -2.30 9.13 -3.41
N VAL A 14 -2.47 7.94 -2.86
CA VAL A 14 -3.71 7.49 -2.22
C VAL A 14 -3.50 7.51 -0.72
N ASP A 15 -4.41 8.16 0.00
CA ASP A 15 -4.41 8.11 1.45
C ASP A 15 -4.85 6.72 1.91
N SER A 16 -4.01 6.10 2.75
CA SER A 16 -4.32 4.80 3.34
C SER A 16 -5.58 4.77 4.19
N SER A 17 -6.04 5.91 4.70
CA SER A 17 -7.30 6.03 5.46
C SER A 17 -8.53 5.64 4.63
N LEU A 18 -8.41 5.64 3.30
CA LEU A 18 -9.48 5.17 2.41
C LEU A 18 -9.71 3.67 2.52
N PHE A 19 -8.74 2.92 3.03
CA PHE A 19 -8.79 1.47 3.07
C PHE A 19 -8.31 0.79 4.36
N ALA A 20 -7.71 1.53 5.29
CA ALA A 20 -7.28 1.03 6.59
C ALA A 20 -7.33 2.15 7.64
N ASN A 21 -7.83 1.87 8.84
CA ASN A 21 -7.76 2.86 9.92
C ASN A 21 -6.34 2.95 10.53
N SER A 22 -5.53 1.91 10.38
CA SER A 22 -4.15 1.91 10.88
C SER A 22 -3.20 1.31 9.87
N VAL A 23 -2.15 2.06 9.56
CA VAL A 23 -0.99 1.59 8.81
C VAL A 23 0.22 1.55 9.73
N SER A 24 0.92 0.43 9.73
CA SER A 24 2.16 0.27 10.48
C SER A 24 3.16 -0.55 9.70
N MET A 25 4.39 -0.52 10.16
CA MET A 25 5.48 -1.29 9.58
C MET A 25 6.17 -2.03 10.72
N ASP A 26 6.46 -3.31 10.51
CA ASP A 26 7.24 -4.06 11.49
C ASP A 26 8.75 -3.81 11.34
N SER A 27 9.52 -4.36 12.28
CA SER A 27 10.99 -4.21 12.31
C SER A 27 11.69 -4.79 11.08
N SER A 28 11.02 -5.68 10.34
CA SER A 28 11.52 -6.30 9.12
C SER A 28 11.14 -5.52 7.86
N GLY A 29 10.41 -4.41 7.99
CA GLY A 29 9.98 -3.58 6.87
C GLY A 29 8.67 -4.02 6.23
N ASN A 30 7.98 -5.02 6.77
CA ASN A 30 6.70 -5.44 6.22
C ASN A 30 5.61 -4.42 6.56
N LEU A 31 4.85 -4.05 5.54
CA LEU A 31 3.66 -3.23 5.66
C LEU A 31 2.52 -4.03 6.32
N ARG A 32 1.90 -3.45 7.35
CA ARG A 32 0.71 -3.99 8.01
C ARG A 32 -0.41 -2.97 7.99
N LEU A 33 -1.46 -3.31 7.25
CA LEU A 33 -2.74 -2.61 7.24
C LEU A 33 -3.66 -3.27 8.27
N ARG A 34 -4.25 -2.47 9.17
CA ARG A 34 -5.17 -2.92 10.21
C ARG A 34 -6.49 -2.17 10.11
N ASP A 35 -7.54 -2.84 10.57
CA ASP A 35 -8.91 -2.32 10.57
C ASP A 35 -9.28 -1.82 9.17
N LEU A 36 -9.26 -2.75 8.20
CA LEU A 36 -9.56 -2.44 6.81
C LEU A 36 -10.96 -1.85 6.72
N VAL A 37 -11.05 -0.69 6.09
CA VAL A 37 -12.30 0.01 5.83
C VAL A 37 -12.50 0.09 4.34
N ALA A 38 -13.74 0.21 3.88
CA ALA A 38 -13.96 0.62 2.51
C ALA A 38 -15.26 1.41 2.38
N PRO A 39 -15.28 2.42 1.50
CA PRO A 39 -16.51 3.14 1.17
C PRO A 39 -17.63 2.17 0.79
N ASN A 40 -18.84 2.42 1.31
CA ASN A 40 -20.03 1.66 0.93
C ASN A 40 -20.58 2.06 -0.45
N ARG A 41 -20.15 3.20 -1.00
CA ARG A 41 -20.49 3.72 -2.33
C ARG A 41 -19.28 4.45 -2.94
N GLY A 42 -19.06 4.29 -4.25
CA GLY A 42 -17.95 4.91 -5.01
C GLY A 42 -17.34 3.96 -6.03
N ASN A 43 -16.41 4.46 -6.86
CA ASN A 43 -15.67 3.71 -7.90
C ASN A 43 -14.69 2.69 -7.30
N LEU A 44 -15.24 1.66 -6.67
CA LEU A 44 -14.54 0.47 -6.26
C LEU A 44 -14.68 -0.62 -7.34
N PRO A 45 -13.65 -1.45 -7.58
CA PRO A 45 -12.39 -1.53 -6.83
C PRO A 45 -11.37 -0.44 -7.21
N PHE A 46 -10.64 0.10 -6.22
CA PHE A 46 -9.50 0.97 -6.46
C PHE A 46 -8.29 0.11 -6.84
N LYS A 47 -7.72 0.34 -8.03
CA LYS A 47 -6.43 -0.23 -8.42
C LYS A 47 -5.32 0.63 -7.82
N ILE A 48 -4.50 0.03 -6.96
CA ILE A 48 -3.39 0.70 -6.30
C ILE A 48 -2.08 -0.04 -6.55
N ARG A 49 -0.95 0.64 -6.37
CA ARG A 49 0.39 0.04 -6.25
C ARG A 49 1.02 0.47 -4.94
N CYS A 50 1.90 -0.37 -4.40
CA CYS A 50 2.68 -0.07 -3.21
C CYS A 50 4.14 0.20 -3.59
N THR A 51 4.68 1.32 -3.12
CA THR A 51 6.10 1.65 -3.27
C THR A 51 6.78 1.61 -1.91
N ALA A 52 7.76 0.71 -1.76
CA ALA A 52 8.66 0.72 -0.62
C ALA A 52 9.78 1.73 -0.88
N VAL A 53 9.96 2.68 0.06
CA VAL A 53 10.99 3.71 0.03
C VAL A 53 12.08 3.33 1.03
N VAL A 54 13.28 3.06 0.54
CA VAL A 54 14.42 2.65 1.36
C VAL A 54 15.52 3.71 1.32
N SER A 55 15.65 4.45 2.42
CA SER A 55 16.67 5.48 2.59
C SER A 55 17.77 4.99 3.53
N LYS A 56 19.03 5.12 3.13
CA LYS A 56 20.16 4.92 4.05
C LYS A 56 20.23 6.10 5.02
N ARG A 57 20.47 5.80 6.29
CA ARG A 57 20.80 6.84 7.27
C ARG A 57 22.27 7.23 7.03
N PRO A 58 22.59 8.53 6.92
CA PRO A 58 23.98 8.97 6.92
C PRO A 58 24.71 8.43 8.15
N SER A 59 25.91 7.89 7.93
CA SER A 59 26.75 7.26 8.96
C SER A 59 27.55 8.30 9.74
N ILE A 60 27.81 9.44 9.10
CA ILE A 60 28.54 10.59 9.63
C ILE A 60 27.81 11.90 9.26
N PRO A 61 27.96 12.98 10.05
CA PRO A 61 27.20 14.23 9.87
C PRO A 61 27.33 14.87 8.49
N ASP A 62 28.51 14.76 7.84
CA ASP A 62 28.80 15.37 6.54
C ASP A 62 28.58 14.44 5.34
N GLU A 63 28.09 13.22 5.56
CA GLU A 63 27.75 12.32 4.46
C GLU A 63 26.47 12.82 3.77
N LYS A 64 26.60 13.19 2.48
CA LYS A 64 25.44 13.57 1.67
C LYS A 64 24.41 12.43 1.67
N PRO A 65 23.13 12.71 1.96
CA PRO A 65 22.10 11.69 1.92
C PRO A 65 22.04 11.06 0.52
N SER A 66 22.19 9.75 0.46
CA SER A 66 22.00 9.00 -0.79
C SER A 66 20.55 9.10 -1.24
N SER A 67 20.30 9.13 -2.55
CA SER A 67 18.95 9.02 -3.10
C SER A 67 18.25 7.75 -2.57
N PRO A 68 16.97 7.82 -2.18
CA PRO A 68 16.23 6.66 -1.73
C PRO A 68 16.14 5.61 -2.84
N LYS A 69 16.21 4.34 -2.48
CA LYS A 69 15.85 3.24 -3.39
C LYS A 69 14.35 3.01 -3.33
N LEU A 70 13.73 2.94 -4.49
CA LEU A 70 12.29 2.71 -4.63
C LEU A 70 12.06 1.32 -5.19
N TYR A 71 11.21 0.54 -4.52
CA TYR A 71 10.77 -0.77 -5.00
C TYR A 71 9.27 -0.71 -5.16
N THR A 72 8.77 -1.06 -6.34
CA THR A 72 7.34 -0.97 -6.59
C THR A 72 6.72 -2.26 -7.05
N SER A 73 5.54 -2.55 -6.52
CA SER A 73 4.64 -3.58 -7.03
C SER A 73 4.00 -3.21 -8.37
N ASP A 74 3.45 -4.22 -9.04
CA ASP A 74 2.41 -4.01 -10.05
C ASP A 74 1.18 -3.33 -9.44
N TYR A 75 0.32 -2.77 -10.29
CA TYR A 75 -1.02 -2.35 -9.85
C TYR A 75 -1.88 -3.58 -9.56
N PHE A 76 -2.56 -3.58 -8.43
CA PHE A 76 -3.50 -4.62 -8.05
C PHE A 76 -4.82 -4.03 -7.58
N GLY A 77 -5.90 -4.76 -7.81
CA GLY A 77 -7.21 -4.43 -7.27
C GLY A 77 -7.26 -4.79 -5.80
N MET A 78 -7.84 -3.90 -4.99
CA MET A 78 -8.07 -4.16 -3.58
C MET A 78 -9.56 -4.33 -3.33
N ASP A 79 -9.93 -5.52 -2.84
CA ASP A 79 -11.27 -5.81 -2.34
C ASP A 79 -11.29 -5.89 -0.82
N VAL A 80 -12.28 -5.23 -0.21
CA VAL A 80 -12.51 -5.27 1.24
C VAL A 80 -13.77 -6.08 1.47
N ARG A 81 -13.60 -7.20 2.16
CA ARG A 81 -14.67 -8.11 2.55
C ARG A 81 -15.10 -7.80 3.98
N ARG A 82 -16.38 -7.47 4.15
CA ARG A 82 -16.98 -7.14 5.45
C ARG A 82 -17.51 -8.41 6.12
N SER A 83 -17.67 -8.34 7.45
CA SER A 83 -18.21 -9.45 8.25
C SER A 83 -19.65 -9.82 7.91
N ASP A 84 -20.42 -8.87 7.35
CA ASP A 84 -21.79 -9.09 6.85
C ASP A 84 -21.84 -9.84 5.50
N GLY A 85 -20.69 -10.24 4.96
CA GLY A 85 -20.58 -10.96 3.69
C GLY A 85 -20.56 -10.06 2.45
N THR A 86 -20.76 -8.74 2.61
CA THR A 86 -20.62 -7.80 1.50
C THR A 86 -19.14 -7.59 1.16
N SER A 87 -18.87 -7.35 -0.12
CA SER A 87 -17.54 -7.00 -0.61
C SER A 87 -17.64 -5.75 -1.47
N THR A 88 -16.55 -4.99 -1.53
CA THR A 88 -16.40 -3.92 -2.54
C THR A 88 -16.21 -4.46 -3.95
N ARG A 89 -15.99 -5.78 -4.11
CA ARG A 89 -15.87 -6.44 -5.41
C ARG A 89 -17.24 -6.49 -6.09
N THR A 90 -17.45 -5.65 -7.10
CA THR A 90 -18.57 -5.80 -8.03
C THR A 90 -18.18 -6.76 -9.15
N GLY A 91 -18.58 -8.02 -9.04
CA GLY A 91 -18.85 -8.90 -10.19
C GLY A 91 -17.72 -9.44 -11.07
N GLU A 92 -16.47 -9.01 -10.96
CA GLU A 92 -15.37 -9.59 -11.76
C GLU A 92 -14.20 -10.10 -10.89
N GLU A 93 -13.77 -11.31 -11.21
CA GLU A 93 -12.66 -12.03 -10.58
C GLU A 93 -11.34 -11.37 -10.97
N VAL A 94 -10.72 -10.64 -10.04
CA VAL A 94 -9.35 -10.15 -10.21
C VAL A 94 -8.45 -11.03 -9.36
N ASP A 95 -7.48 -11.64 -10.04
CA ASP A 95 -6.45 -12.51 -9.49
C ASP A 95 -5.76 -11.85 -8.28
N SER A 96 -6.02 -12.38 -7.09
CA SER A 96 -5.49 -11.84 -5.83
C SER A 96 -4.03 -12.31 -5.65
N LYS A 97 -3.08 -11.44 -5.99
CA LYS A 97 -1.64 -11.73 -5.91
C LYS A 97 -1.09 -11.34 -4.53
N LEU A 98 -0.57 -12.31 -3.80
CA LEU A 98 0.24 -12.08 -2.60
C LEU A 98 1.60 -11.49 -3.03
N ILE A 99 1.88 -10.26 -2.62
CA ILE A 99 3.17 -9.60 -2.88
C ILE A 99 4.12 -9.98 -1.76
N TYR A 100 5.11 -10.82 -2.06
CA TYR A 100 6.26 -11.07 -1.20
C TYR A 100 7.38 -10.10 -1.61
N LEU A 101 7.92 -9.36 -0.65
CA LEU A 101 9.10 -8.53 -0.88
C LEU A 101 10.36 -9.39 -0.66
N PRO A 102 11.38 -9.26 -1.53
CA PRO A 102 12.67 -9.95 -1.37
C PRO A 102 13.49 -9.38 -0.20
#